data_AF-A0A537EGD7-F1
#
_entry.id   AF-A0A537EGD7-F1
#
_cell.length_a   1.000
_cell.length_b   1.000
_cell.length_c   1.000
_cell.angle_alpha   90.00
_cell.angle_beta   90.00
_cell.angle_gamma   90.00
#
_symmetry.space_group_name_H-M   'P 1'
#
loop_
_entity.id
_entity.type
_entity.pdbx_description
1 polymer ?
#
loop_
_entity_poly.entity_id
_entity_poly.type
_entity_poly.pdbx_seq_one_letter_code
_entity_poly.pdbx_strand_id
1 'polypeptide(L)' 'MPAENRARVLRAASRSFLRHGYHTSVDEIARRAGVAKQTLYHHFPSKDQLFKEVACDRFAPKGWRCFAR' A
#
# COMPACT_ATOMS: atom_id res chain seq x y z
N MET A 1 0.58 3.34 12.93
CA MET A 1 1.78 2.96 12.14
C MET A 1 2.62 4.19 11.82
N PRO A 2 3.96 4.12 11.95
CA PRO A 2 4.86 5.22 11.59
C PRO A 2 4.79 5.59 10.10
N ALA A 3 4.99 6.86 9.76
CA ALA A 3 4.95 7.35 8.38
C ALA A 3 5.98 6.67 7.46
N GLU A 4 7.17 6.36 7.98
CA GLU A 4 8.20 5.60 7.27
C GLU A 4 7.70 4.21 6.85
N ASN A 5 7.02 3.50 7.75
CA ASN A 5 6.45 2.19 7.47
C ASN A 5 5.39 2.30 6.37
N ARG A 6 4.59 3.39 6.37
CA ARG A 6 3.60 3.65 5.32
C ARG A 6 4.24 3.82 3.97
N ALA A 7 5.26 4.65 3.88
CA ALA A 7 6.00 4.84 2.64
C ALA A 7 6.65 3.53 2.15
N ARG A 8 7.20 2.70 3.06
CA ARG A 8 7.75 1.38 2.71
C ARG A 8 6.68 0.43 2.15
N VAL A 9 5.54 0.33 2.81
CA VAL A 9 4.41 -0.51 2.38
C VAL A 9 3.90 -0.07 1.01
N LEU A 10 3.65 1.22 0.82
CA LEU A 10 3.17 1.75 -0.47
C LEU A 10 4.17 1.51 -1.61
N ARG A 11 5.47 1.69 -1.37
CA ARG A 11 6.50 1.37 -2.37
C ARG A 11 6.56 -0.11 -2.71
N ALA A 12 6.51 -0.99 -1.70
CA ALA A 12 6.52 -2.44 -1.90
C ALA A 12 5.26 -2.91 -2.64
N ALA A 13 4.10 -2.42 -2.23
CA ALA A 13 2.81 -2.71 -2.84
C ALA A 13 2.78 -2.24 -4.30
N SER A 14 3.21 -1.00 -4.58
CA SER A 14 3.32 -0.45 -5.93
C SER A 14 4.13 -1.35 -6.85
N ARG A 15 5.34 -1.76 -6.41
CA ARG A 15 6.21 -2.64 -7.21
C ARG A 15 5.58 -4.00 -7.47
N SER A 16 4.91 -4.57 -6.47
CA SER A 16 4.27 -5.87 -6.61
C SER A 16 3.04 -5.80 -7.53
N PHE A 17 2.16 -4.82 -7.36
CA PHE A 17 1.00 -4.61 -8.22
C PHE A 17 1.39 -4.36 -9.68
N LEU A 18 2.46 -3.61 -9.93
CA LEU A 18 2.94 -3.37 -11.30
C LEU A 18 3.53 -4.62 -11.96
N ARG A 19 4.13 -5.53 -11.19
CA ARG A 19 4.74 -6.76 -11.73
C ARG A 19 3.76 -7.90 -11.89
N HIS A 20 2.84 -8.06 -10.95
CA HIS A 20 1.98 -9.24 -10.84
C HIS A 20 0.49 -8.91 -10.90
N GLY A 21 0.13 -7.64 -11.12
CA GLY A 21 -1.25 -7.19 -11.10
C GLY A 21 -1.95 -7.49 -9.77
N TYR A 22 -3.25 -7.74 -9.87
CA TYR A 22 -4.10 -8.06 -8.72
C TYR A 22 -3.87 -9.48 -8.16
N HIS A 23 -2.95 -10.29 -8.69
CA HIS A 23 -2.58 -11.58 -8.09
C HIS A 23 -1.58 -11.45 -6.93
N THR A 24 -1.02 -10.25 -6.70
CA THR A 24 -0.08 -9.97 -5.62
C THR A 24 -0.61 -10.39 -4.24
N SER A 25 0.19 -11.07 -3.42
CA SER A 25 -0.17 -11.38 -2.04
C SER A 25 0.10 -10.20 -1.09
N VAL A 26 -0.86 -9.89 -0.23
CA VAL A 26 -0.74 -8.86 0.82
C VAL A 26 0.32 -9.26 1.86
N ASP A 27 0.44 -10.56 2.15
CA ASP A 27 1.51 -11.11 2.99
C ASP A 27 2.90 -10.83 2.43
N GLU A 28 3.07 -11.03 1.13
CA GLU A 28 4.34 -10.79 0.48
C GLU A 28 4.70 -9.30 0.48
N ILE A 29 3.71 -8.42 0.32
CA ILE A 29 3.90 -6.97 0.47
C ILE A 29 4.38 -6.64 1.90
N ALA A 30 3.72 -7.19 2.92
CA ALA A 30 4.10 -6.97 4.33
C ALA A 30 5.56 -7.40 4.57
N ARG A 31 5.93 -8.60 4.10
CA ARG A 31 7.29 -9.14 4.18
C ARG A 31 8.31 -8.24 3.47
N ARG A 32 8.02 -7.81 2.23
CA ARG A 32 8.90 -6.92 1.46
C ARG A 32 9.04 -5.54 2.09
N ALA A 33 8.01 -5.05 2.77
CA ALA A 33 8.02 -3.77 3.46
C ALA A 33 8.65 -3.82 4.87
N GLY A 34 8.93 -5.02 5.39
CA GLY A 34 9.48 -5.21 6.74
C GLY A 34 8.48 -4.86 7.85
N VAL A 35 7.18 -5.06 7.61
CA VAL A 35 6.12 -4.80 8.59
C VAL A 35 5.38 -6.07 8.94
N ALA A 36 4.87 -6.15 10.17
CA ALA A 36 4.00 -7.24 10.57
C ALA A 36 2.69 -7.23 9.76
N LYS A 37 2.23 -8.43 9.36
CA LYS A 37 0.97 -8.63 8.64
C LYS A 37 -0.20 -7.94 9.36
N GLN A 38 -0.31 -8.12 10.67
CA GLN A 38 -1.36 -7.53 11.49
C GLN A 38 -1.37 -6.00 11.42
N THR A 39 -0.19 -5.36 11.46
CA THR A 39 -0.09 -3.90 11.29
C THR A 39 -0.58 -3.47 9.91
N LEU A 40 -0.23 -4.22 8.87
CA LEU A 40 -0.66 -3.89 7.52
C LEU A 40 -2.18 -4.03 7.37
N TYR A 41 -2.80 -5.11 7.87
CA TYR A 41 -4.27 -5.27 7.83
C TYR A 41 -5.00 -4.25 8.72
N HIS A 42 -4.41 -3.83 9.83
CA HIS A 42 -5.01 -2.79 10.67
C HIS A 42 -5.10 -1.43 9.93
N HIS A 43 -4.12 -1.14 9.06
CA HIS A 43 -4.09 0.09 8.27
C HIS A 43 -4.74 -0.03 6.89
N PHE A 44 -4.76 -1.23 6.31
CA PHE A 44 -5.35 -1.56 5.02
C PHE A 44 -6.15 -2.87 5.17
N PRO A 45 -7.39 -2.79 5.66
CA PRO A 45 -8.19 -3.98 5.98
C PRO A 45 -8.53 -4.83 4.76
N SER A 46 -8.40 -4.29 3.55
CA SER A 46 -8.59 -5.05 2.30
C SER A 46 -7.49 -4.76 1.28
N LYS A 47 -7.28 -5.72 0.39
CA LYS A 47 -6.38 -5.61 -0.75
C LYS A 47 -6.80 -4.50 -1.72
N ASP A 48 -8.11 -4.32 -1.90
CA ASP A 48 -8.71 -3.23 -2.67
C ASP A 48 -8.34 -1.87 -2.05
N GLN A 49 -8.44 -1.72 -0.73
CA GLN A 49 -8.06 -0.49 -0.06
C GLN A 49 -6.56 -0.20 -0.20
N LEU A 50 -5.70 -1.22 -0.08
CA LEU A 50 -4.27 -1.08 -0.34
C LEU A 50 -3.99 -0.67 -1.80
N PHE A 51 -4.73 -1.23 -2.76
CA PHE A 51 -4.58 -0.90 -4.17
C PHE A 51 -5.00 0.55 -4.46
N LYS A 52 -6.13 0.99 -3.91
CA LYS A 52 -6.60 2.39 -4.01
C LYS A 52 -5.60 3.38 -3.45
N GLU A 53 -5.02 3.06 -2.30
CA GLU A 53 -4.00 3.90 -1.65
C GLU A 53 -2.71 3.97 -2.47
N VAL A 54 -2.28 2.86 -3.07
CA VAL A 54 -1.15 2.84 -4.00
C VAL A 54 -1.43 3.67 -5.26
N ALA A 55 -2.62 3.53 -5.85
CA ALA A 55 -3.01 4.31 -7.01
C ALA A 55 -3.05 5.81 -6.66
N CYS A 56 -3.62 6.15 -5.51
CA CYS A 56 -3.64 7.51 -4.98
C CYS A 56 -2.22 8.07 -4.82
N ASP A 57 -1.31 7.36 -4.15
CA ASP A 57 0.07 7.79 -3.94
C ASP A 57 0.85 8.01 -5.26
N ARG A 58 0.55 7.20 -6.27
CA ARG A 58 1.21 7.23 -7.58
C ARG A 58 0.67 8.32 -8.51
N PHE A 59 -0.64 8.55 -8.50
CA PHE A 59 -1.34 9.37 -9.49
C PHE A 59 -1.85 10.70 -8.94
N ALA A 60 -1.88 10.89 -7.61
CA ALA A 60 -2.23 12.20 -7.07
C ALA A 60 -1.14 13.22 -7.45
N PRO A 61 -1.48 14.35 -8.11
CA PRO A 61 -0.58 15.48 -8.17
C PRO A 61 -0.24 15.89 -6.73
N LYS A 62 1.00 16.34 -6.48
CA LYS A 62 1.59 16.62 -5.16
C LYS A 62 0.81 17.60 -4.24
N GLY A 63 -0.40 18.02 -4.60
CA GLY A 63 -1.33 18.84 -3.81
C GLY A 63 -2.78 18.32 -3.74
N TRP A 64 -3.12 17.15 -4.29
CA TRP A 64 -4.48 16.60 -4.22
C TRP A 64 -4.62 15.58 -3.09
N ARG A 65 -5.47 15.91 -2.10
CA ARG A 65 -5.99 14.98 -1.10
C ARG A 65 -7.05 14.11 -1.77
N CYS A 66 -6.60 13.14 -2.59
CA CYS A 66 -7.48 12.51 -3.58
C CYS A 66 -8.68 11.76 -3.00
N PHE A 67 -8.67 11.28 -1.76
CA PHE A 67 -9.89 10.77 -1.11
C PHE A 67 -9.79 10.99 0.40
N ALA A 68 -10.13 12.20 0.84
CA ALA A 68 -10.40 12.44 2.26
C ALA A 68 -11.64 11.62 2.67
N ARG A 69 -11.40 10.62 3.52
CA ARG A 69 -12.33 10.28 4.60
C ARG A 69 -11.66 10.69 5.89
#